data_AF-W6LA34-F1
#
_entry.id   AF-W6LA34-F1
#
_cell.length_a   1.000
_cell.length_b   1.000
_cell.length_c   1.000
_cell.angle_alpha   90.00
_cell.angle_beta   90.00
_cell.angle_gamma   90.00
#
_symmetry.space_group_name_H-M   'P 1'
#
loop_
_entity.id
_entity.type
_entity.pdbx_description
1 polymer ?
#
loop_
_entity_poly.entity_id
_entity_poly.type
_entity_poly.pdbx_seq_one_letter_code
_entity_poly.pdbx_strand_id
1 'polypeptide(L)'
;MLAAASAVKGQSDLRKFETARRLKGSIQTIRAHYTRNFAAADRRTAQCAVAMYFVDKLALRVGNEKGENEADTVGCCSLRVEHMELKPNHVVRFDFLGKDSIRYTNEVTVLPEVYALLRKFMHGKNRGDDVFDQLTTTQLNDHLKSFMEDLSAKVFRTYNASITLDRWFKEKPVEPKSSIPDKLAYFNKANTEVAILCNHQKSISKGFAKQFAQLTAKSEYTKRILDGLLKAKETAKRKSFEAAVKEFFEEQDRMQYEWLDVYGTEEQKKEYAELVANRGKPKVRSSSDKKKNKKKTKSSTSSKSKAKSAKKSKPSKIKSTKKNGKSKNSKKVKKASLKMKTSTKIKKEAADIPNGKTSANNASKKLLSKRPRAVKKEESEDDVPLSAL
;
A
#
# COMPACT_ATOMS: atom_id res chain seq x y z
N MET A 1 -7.14 25.83 16.09
CA MET A 1 -7.71 24.45 16.18
C MET A 1 -6.79 23.58 17.03
N LEU A 2 -7.35 22.65 17.84
CA LEU A 2 -6.57 21.69 18.63
C LEU A 2 -5.92 20.59 17.76
N ALA A 3 -4.86 19.97 18.29
CA ALA A 3 -4.18 18.84 17.64
C ALA A 3 -5.10 17.64 17.42
N ALA A 4 -4.80 16.80 16.43
CA ALA A 4 -5.60 15.61 16.10
C ALA A 4 -5.74 14.61 17.26
N ALA A 5 -4.74 14.56 18.16
CA ALA A 5 -4.76 13.73 19.35
C ALA A 5 -5.61 14.31 20.51
N SER A 6 -6.18 15.52 20.36
CA SER A 6 -7.06 16.10 21.37
C SER A 6 -8.38 15.34 21.48
N ALA A 7 -8.94 15.26 22.69
CA ALA A 7 -10.21 14.57 22.94
C ALA A 7 -11.34 15.09 22.03
N VAL A 8 -11.41 16.41 21.83
CA VAL A 8 -12.42 17.05 20.97
C VAL A 8 -12.33 16.57 19.52
N LYS A 9 -11.12 16.47 18.96
CA LYS A 9 -10.93 15.95 17.60
C LYS A 9 -11.21 14.45 17.52
N GLY A 10 -10.79 13.69 18.52
CA GLY A 10 -11.07 12.25 18.62
C GLY A 10 -12.57 11.94 18.68
N GLN A 11 -13.34 12.65 19.51
CA GLN A 11 -14.80 12.49 19.60
C GLN A 11 -15.50 12.86 18.30
N SER A 12 -15.03 13.91 17.60
CA SER A 12 -15.54 14.27 16.29
C SER A 12 -15.27 13.17 15.24
N ASP A 13 -14.07 12.59 15.25
CA ASP A 13 -13.71 11.51 14.32
C ASP A 13 -14.46 10.21 14.62
N LEU A 14 -14.67 9.88 15.90
CA LEU A 14 -15.50 8.75 16.30
C LEU A 14 -16.94 8.93 15.78
N ARG A 15 -17.57 10.08 16.04
CA ARG A 15 -18.93 10.39 15.54
C ARG A 15 -19.03 10.28 14.02
N LYS A 16 -18.02 10.75 13.29
CA LYS A 16 -17.95 10.62 11.82
C LYS A 16 -18.02 9.16 11.38
N PHE A 17 -17.26 8.27 12.00
CA PHE A 17 -17.29 6.84 11.65
C PHE A 17 -18.56 6.14 12.14
N GLU A 18 -19.12 6.52 13.29
CA GLU A 18 -20.42 6.00 13.75
C GLU A 18 -21.56 6.39 12.81
N THR A 19 -21.58 7.60 12.25
CA THR A 19 -22.57 7.97 11.22
C THR A 19 -22.41 7.13 9.95
N ALA A 20 -21.17 6.82 9.54
CA ALA A 20 -20.94 5.89 8.42
C ALA A 20 -21.39 4.45 8.74
N ARG A 21 -21.27 3.99 9.99
CA ARG A 21 -21.79 2.70 10.45
C ARG A 21 -23.32 2.68 10.47
N ARG A 22 -23.98 3.75 10.89
CA ARG A 22 -25.44 3.88 10.77
C ARG A 22 -25.86 3.82 9.30
N LEU A 23 -25.17 4.53 8.40
CA LEU A 23 -25.45 4.49 6.96
C LEU A 23 -25.40 3.05 6.42
N LYS A 24 -24.47 2.21 6.89
CA LYS A 24 -24.43 0.78 6.51
C LYS A 24 -25.75 0.04 6.76
N GLY A 25 -26.50 0.39 7.81
CA GLY A 25 -27.79 -0.23 8.14
C GLY A 25 -28.95 0.22 7.24
N SER A 26 -28.87 1.43 6.67
CA SER A 26 -29.95 2.03 5.84
C SER A 26 -29.60 2.13 4.36
N ILE A 27 -28.36 1.79 3.96
CA ILE A 27 -27.88 1.97 2.60
C ILE A 27 -28.75 1.26 1.56
N GLN A 28 -29.29 0.07 1.86
CA GLN A 28 -30.14 -0.65 0.91
C GLN A 28 -31.48 0.05 0.69
N THR A 29 -32.06 0.62 1.74
CA THR A 29 -33.28 1.44 1.64
C THR A 29 -33.04 2.67 0.76
N ILE A 30 -31.91 3.36 0.96
CA ILE A 30 -31.53 4.52 0.15
C ILE A 30 -31.31 4.11 -1.32
N ARG A 31 -30.67 2.94 -1.55
CA ARG A 31 -30.45 2.40 -2.89
C ARG A 31 -31.73 2.06 -3.62
N ALA A 32 -32.66 1.39 -2.93
CA ALA A 32 -33.98 1.11 -3.48
C ALA A 32 -34.74 2.41 -3.81
N HIS A 33 -34.64 3.41 -2.94
CA HIS A 33 -35.30 4.70 -3.14
C HIS A 33 -34.78 5.45 -4.37
N TYR A 34 -33.46 5.69 -4.49
CA TYR A 34 -32.95 6.39 -5.67
C TYR A 34 -33.19 5.59 -6.95
N THR A 35 -33.17 4.25 -6.87
CA THR A 35 -33.39 3.39 -8.06
C THR A 35 -34.83 3.50 -8.56
N ARG A 36 -35.81 3.53 -7.65
CA ARG A 36 -37.21 3.81 -7.99
C ARG A 36 -37.36 5.20 -8.64
N ASN A 37 -36.64 6.19 -8.12
CA ASN A 37 -36.71 7.57 -8.60
C ASN A 37 -36.03 7.79 -9.96
N PHE A 38 -35.37 6.79 -10.55
CA PHE A 38 -34.95 6.86 -11.95
C PHE A 38 -36.15 6.98 -12.91
N ALA A 39 -37.31 6.41 -12.54
CA ALA A 39 -38.53 6.47 -13.33
C ALA A 39 -39.43 7.67 -12.96
N ALA A 40 -38.95 8.60 -12.11
CA ALA A 40 -39.73 9.76 -11.72
C ALA A 40 -40.02 10.66 -12.92
N ALA A 41 -41.26 11.17 -13.01
CA ALA A 41 -41.65 12.14 -14.03
C ALA A 41 -40.98 13.51 -13.79
N ASP A 42 -40.81 13.89 -12.52
CA ASP A 42 -40.10 15.11 -12.14
C ASP A 42 -38.60 14.98 -12.43
N ARG A 43 -38.09 15.88 -13.27
CA ARG A 43 -36.69 15.91 -13.70
C ARG A 43 -35.75 16.18 -12.53
N ARG A 44 -36.13 17.02 -11.56
CA ARG A 44 -35.30 17.32 -10.39
C ARG A 44 -35.11 16.07 -9.52
N THR A 45 -36.17 15.31 -9.30
CA THR A 45 -36.14 14.03 -8.59
C THR A 45 -35.25 13.00 -9.31
N ALA A 46 -35.36 12.88 -10.64
CA ALA A 46 -34.52 11.98 -11.42
C ALA A 46 -33.03 12.39 -11.40
N GLN A 47 -32.72 13.69 -11.48
CA GLN A 47 -31.35 14.22 -11.37
C GLN A 47 -30.76 13.94 -9.99
N CYS A 48 -31.53 14.20 -8.92
CA CYS A 48 -31.13 13.88 -7.55
C CYS A 48 -30.81 12.39 -7.39
N ALA A 49 -31.65 11.52 -7.95
CA ALA A 49 -31.44 10.07 -7.91
C ALA A 49 -30.15 9.63 -8.62
N VAL A 50 -29.87 10.14 -9.81
CA VAL A 50 -28.63 9.83 -10.56
C VAL A 50 -27.40 10.40 -9.85
N ALA A 51 -27.47 11.61 -9.29
CA ALA A 51 -26.38 12.17 -8.51
C ALA A 51 -26.09 11.34 -7.24
N MET A 52 -27.13 10.90 -6.52
CA MET A 52 -26.98 9.97 -5.39
C MET A 52 -26.33 8.65 -5.82
N TYR A 53 -26.72 8.10 -6.97
CA TYR A 53 -26.12 6.90 -7.53
C TYR A 53 -24.62 7.08 -7.81
N PHE A 54 -24.18 8.21 -8.38
CA PHE A 54 -22.76 8.49 -8.59
C PHE A 54 -21.99 8.67 -7.27
N VAL A 55 -22.56 9.37 -6.30
CA VAL A 55 -21.95 9.50 -4.96
C VAL A 55 -21.80 8.13 -4.27
N ASP A 56 -22.80 7.25 -4.36
CA ASP A 56 -22.77 5.90 -3.79
C ASP A 56 -21.81 4.97 -4.54
N LYS A 57 -21.90 4.88 -5.88
CA LYS A 57 -21.14 3.87 -6.65
C LYS A 57 -19.71 4.28 -6.97
N LEU A 58 -19.49 5.56 -7.23
CA LEU A 58 -18.20 6.08 -7.70
C LEU A 58 -17.44 6.86 -6.62
N ALA A 59 -18.04 7.01 -5.42
CA ALA A 59 -17.47 7.77 -4.31
C ALA A 59 -17.05 9.21 -4.69
N LEU A 60 -17.80 9.82 -5.62
CA LEU A 60 -17.57 11.20 -6.04
C LEU A 60 -17.84 12.16 -4.88
N ARG A 61 -17.10 13.28 -4.88
CA ARG A 61 -17.42 14.42 -4.01
C ARG A 61 -18.58 15.19 -4.63
N VAL A 62 -19.39 15.86 -3.81
CA VAL A 62 -20.58 16.60 -4.30
C VAL A 62 -20.20 17.75 -5.22
N GLY A 63 -19.13 18.49 -4.90
CA GLY A 63 -18.73 19.68 -5.66
C GLY A 63 -19.65 20.85 -5.34
N ASN A 64 -19.22 21.73 -4.43
CA ASN A 64 -19.93 22.99 -4.21
C ASN A 64 -19.63 23.96 -5.36
N GLU A 65 -20.53 24.91 -5.57
CA GLU A 65 -20.29 26.04 -6.46
C GLU A 65 -19.02 26.79 -6.03
N LYS A 66 -18.29 27.27 -7.04
CA LYS A 66 -17.02 27.97 -6.90
C LYS A 66 -17.15 29.40 -7.39
N GLY A 67 -16.44 30.32 -6.76
CA GLY A 67 -16.32 31.68 -7.27
C GLY A 67 -15.41 31.78 -8.50
N GLU A 68 -15.50 32.89 -9.23
CA GLU A 68 -14.75 33.16 -10.47
C GLU A 68 -13.22 33.15 -10.28
N ASN A 69 -12.73 33.40 -9.07
CA ASN A 69 -11.30 33.42 -8.73
C ASN A 69 -10.75 32.06 -8.29
N GLU A 70 -11.57 30.99 -8.30
CA GLU A 70 -11.13 29.65 -7.94
C GLU A 70 -10.77 28.82 -9.17
N ALA A 71 -9.83 27.89 -9.02
CA ALA A 71 -9.53 26.92 -10.07
C ALA A 71 -10.82 26.17 -10.47
N ASP A 72 -11.08 26.06 -11.77
CA ASP A 72 -12.22 25.32 -12.31
C ASP A 72 -12.07 23.82 -12.02
N THR A 73 -12.73 23.38 -10.95
CA THR A 73 -12.79 21.98 -10.56
C THR A 73 -14.20 21.64 -10.16
N VAL A 74 -14.66 20.47 -10.58
CA VAL A 74 -16.05 20.05 -10.41
C VAL A 74 -16.18 18.86 -9.46
N GLY A 75 -17.39 18.65 -8.98
CA GLY A 75 -17.81 17.42 -8.32
C GLY A 75 -19.15 16.96 -8.91
N CYS A 76 -19.76 15.96 -8.29
CA CYS A 76 -20.95 15.28 -8.79
C CYS A 76 -22.08 16.22 -9.23
N CYS A 77 -22.47 17.20 -8.41
CA CYS A 77 -23.56 18.12 -8.71
C CYS A 77 -23.17 19.21 -9.73
N SER A 78 -21.87 19.53 -9.84
CA SER A 78 -21.35 20.53 -10.78
C SER A 78 -20.71 19.92 -12.03
N LEU A 79 -21.06 18.68 -12.37
CA LEU A 79 -20.61 18.06 -13.61
C LEU A 79 -21.28 18.74 -14.80
N ARG A 80 -20.47 19.35 -15.67
CA ARG A 80 -20.87 19.82 -17.01
C ARG A 80 -20.83 18.71 -18.07
N VAL A 81 -21.53 18.94 -19.18
CA VAL A 81 -21.65 18.00 -20.31
C VAL A 81 -20.27 17.54 -20.83
N GLU A 82 -19.29 18.44 -20.90
CA GLU A 82 -17.93 18.13 -21.38
C GLU A 82 -17.14 17.11 -20.54
N HIS A 83 -17.54 16.89 -19.28
CA HIS A 83 -16.85 15.99 -18.38
C HIS A 83 -17.25 14.52 -18.56
N MET A 84 -18.24 14.25 -19.41
CA MET A 84 -18.83 12.93 -19.58
C MET A 84 -18.99 12.60 -21.05
N GLU A 85 -18.57 11.40 -21.43
CA GLU A 85 -18.76 10.85 -22.77
C GLU A 85 -19.57 9.56 -22.65
N LEU A 86 -20.72 9.52 -23.32
CA LEU A 86 -21.61 8.36 -23.36
C LEU A 86 -21.18 7.43 -24.50
N LYS A 87 -20.62 6.26 -24.15
CA LYS A 87 -20.16 5.24 -25.10
C LYS A 87 -21.20 4.12 -25.28
N PRO A 88 -21.10 3.29 -26.32
CA PRO A 88 -21.93 2.09 -26.47
C PRO A 88 -21.86 1.16 -25.25
N ASN A 89 -22.79 0.21 -25.14
CA ASN A 89 -22.86 -0.76 -24.03
C ASN A 89 -23.01 -0.12 -22.64
N HIS A 90 -23.65 1.05 -22.60
CA HIS A 90 -24.03 1.72 -21.34
C HIS A 90 -22.79 2.15 -20.53
N VAL A 91 -21.68 2.39 -21.24
CA VAL A 91 -20.43 2.84 -20.65
C VAL A 91 -20.41 4.35 -20.61
N VAL A 92 -20.08 4.91 -19.44
CA VAL A 92 -19.89 6.34 -19.24
C VAL A 92 -18.42 6.57 -18.92
N ARG A 93 -17.77 7.36 -19.76
CA ARG A 93 -16.41 7.83 -19.52
C ARG A 93 -16.48 9.19 -18.83
N PHE A 94 -15.85 9.28 -17.66
CA PHE A 94 -15.68 10.51 -16.90
C PHE A 94 -14.28 11.04 -17.12
N ASP A 95 -14.15 12.35 -17.33
CA ASP A 95 -12.86 13.02 -17.44
C ASP A 95 -12.96 14.47 -16.96
N PHE A 96 -12.52 14.74 -15.73
CA PHE A 96 -12.61 16.08 -15.14
C PHE A 96 -11.56 16.33 -14.07
N LEU A 97 -11.34 17.60 -13.72
CA LEU A 97 -10.50 17.99 -12.59
C LEU A 97 -11.36 18.11 -11.33
N GLY A 98 -11.04 17.31 -10.31
CA GLY A 98 -11.69 17.37 -9.01
C GLY A 98 -10.91 18.22 -8.00
N LYS A 99 -11.18 18.00 -6.71
CA LYS A 99 -10.48 18.67 -5.60
C LYS A 99 -8.96 18.63 -5.79
N ASP A 100 -8.30 19.75 -5.50
CA ASP A 100 -6.85 19.96 -5.64
C ASP A 100 -6.36 19.80 -7.10
N SER A 101 -7.25 20.01 -8.08
CA SER A 101 -7.02 19.85 -9.52
C SER A 101 -6.52 18.45 -9.90
N ILE A 102 -6.92 17.43 -9.14
CA ILE A 102 -6.60 16.03 -9.43
C ILE A 102 -7.58 15.51 -10.47
N ARG A 103 -7.05 15.11 -11.63
CA ARG A 103 -7.83 14.51 -12.72
C ARG A 103 -8.48 13.20 -12.28
N TYR A 104 -9.80 13.11 -12.43
CA TYR A 104 -10.58 11.89 -12.34
C TYR A 104 -10.84 11.39 -13.76
N THR A 105 -10.31 10.22 -14.08
CA THR A 105 -10.58 9.53 -15.35
C THR A 105 -11.06 8.13 -15.02
N ASN A 106 -12.26 7.78 -15.47
CA ASN A 106 -12.84 6.47 -15.20
C ASN A 106 -13.82 6.09 -16.32
N GLU A 107 -13.85 4.82 -16.70
CA GLU A 107 -14.88 4.27 -17.58
C GLU A 107 -15.68 3.25 -16.78
N VAL A 108 -16.98 3.49 -16.67
CA VAL A 108 -17.85 2.64 -15.86
C VAL A 108 -19.11 2.29 -16.63
N THR A 109 -19.44 1.01 -16.64
CA THR A 109 -20.75 0.53 -17.07
C THR A 109 -21.78 0.90 -16.02
N VAL A 110 -22.73 1.76 -16.39
CA VAL A 110 -23.82 2.19 -15.51
C VAL A 110 -25.08 1.38 -15.78
N LEU A 111 -26.08 1.53 -14.92
CA LEU A 111 -27.39 0.93 -15.13
C LEU A 111 -28.04 1.50 -16.42
N PRO A 112 -28.78 0.69 -17.19
CA PRO A 112 -29.46 1.15 -18.41
C PRO A 112 -30.33 2.40 -18.22
N GLU A 113 -31.05 2.46 -17.10
CA GLU A 113 -31.91 3.57 -16.72
C GLU A 113 -31.09 4.84 -16.48
N VAL A 114 -29.94 4.71 -15.81
CA VAL A 114 -29.02 5.82 -15.58
C VAL A 114 -28.45 6.33 -16.90
N TYR A 115 -28.03 5.43 -17.80
CA TYR A 115 -27.51 5.80 -19.12
C TYR A 115 -28.56 6.55 -19.95
N ALA A 116 -29.80 6.06 -19.96
CA ALA A 116 -30.91 6.71 -20.66
C ALA A 116 -31.24 8.09 -20.07
N LEU A 117 -31.22 8.23 -18.74
CA LEU A 117 -31.40 9.52 -18.07
C LEU A 117 -30.28 10.51 -18.41
N LEU A 118 -29.02 10.08 -18.42
CA LEU A 118 -27.90 10.94 -18.81
C LEU A 118 -28.05 11.48 -20.23
N ARG A 119 -28.47 10.63 -21.19
CA ARG A 119 -28.81 11.09 -22.53
C ARG A 119 -29.87 12.19 -22.52
N LYS A 120 -30.94 12.03 -21.73
CA LYS A 120 -31.99 13.05 -21.56
C LYS A 120 -31.49 14.29 -20.82
N PHE A 121 -30.53 14.16 -19.92
CA PHE A 121 -29.99 15.28 -19.16
C PHE A 121 -29.09 16.17 -20.01
N MET A 122 -28.36 15.57 -20.96
CA MET A 122 -27.42 16.24 -21.86
C MET A 122 -28.06 16.68 -23.19
N HIS A 123 -29.26 16.20 -23.51
CA HIS A 123 -29.94 16.53 -24.77
C HIS A 123 -30.20 18.04 -24.90
N GLY A 124 -29.77 18.63 -26.02
CA GLY A 124 -29.96 20.05 -26.32
C GLY A 124 -29.07 21.00 -25.53
N LYS A 125 -28.09 20.49 -24.77
CA LYS A 125 -27.15 21.29 -23.97
C LYS A 125 -25.80 21.48 -24.66
N ASN A 126 -25.17 22.61 -24.40
CA ASN A 126 -23.81 22.90 -24.79
C ASN A 126 -22.80 22.18 -23.89
N ARG A 127 -21.55 22.11 -24.33
CA ARG A 127 -20.45 21.46 -23.60
C ARG A 127 -20.25 22.01 -22.18
N GLY A 128 -20.43 23.32 -22.00
CA GLY A 128 -20.26 24.02 -20.73
C GLY A 128 -21.49 24.02 -19.82
N ASP A 129 -22.61 23.44 -20.24
CA ASP A 129 -23.83 23.45 -19.42
C ASP A 129 -23.77 22.32 -18.39
N ASP A 130 -24.39 22.55 -17.22
CA ASP A 130 -24.47 21.56 -16.16
C ASP A 130 -25.33 20.36 -16.58
N VAL A 131 -24.86 19.14 -16.31
CA VAL A 131 -25.65 17.91 -16.49
C VAL A 131 -26.85 17.92 -15.55
N PHE A 132 -26.64 18.35 -14.31
CA PHE A 132 -27.64 18.40 -13.24
C PHE A 132 -28.18 19.82 -12.99
N ASP A 133 -28.76 20.41 -14.04
CA ASP A 133 -29.23 21.81 -14.06
C ASP A 133 -30.33 22.17 -13.03
N GLN A 134 -31.02 21.17 -12.46
CA GLN A 134 -32.09 21.37 -11.47
C GLN A 134 -31.69 20.91 -10.06
N LEU A 135 -30.40 20.63 -9.81
CA LEU A 135 -29.93 20.06 -8.55
C LEU A 135 -28.75 20.85 -7.98
N THR A 136 -28.90 21.34 -6.75
CA THR A 136 -27.80 21.93 -5.99
C THR A 136 -27.29 21.01 -4.88
N THR A 137 -26.11 21.29 -4.34
CA THR A 137 -25.51 20.51 -3.25
C THR A 137 -26.34 20.56 -1.96
N THR A 138 -26.98 21.70 -1.69
CA THR A 138 -27.88 21.89 -0.55
C THR A 138 -29.08 20.98 -0.69
N GLN A 139 -29.74 20.97 -1.85
CA GLN A 139 -30.90 20.12 -2.12
C GLN A 139 -30.57 18.63 -2.00
N LEU A 140 -29.41 18.19 -2.51
CA LEU A 140 -28.95 16.82 -2.35
C LEU A 140 -28.78 16.45 -0.87
N ASN A 141 -28.11 17.30 -0.08
CA ASN A 141 -27.87 17.00 1.33
C ASN A 141 -29.16 17.07 2.17
N ASP A 142 -30.08 17.97 1.85
CA ASP A 142 -31.37 18.03 2.54
C ASP A 142 -32.22 16.79 2.24
N HIS A 143 -32.20 16.31 1.00
CA HIS A 143 -32.82 15.01 0.67
C HIS A 143 -32.14 13.84 1.41
N LEU A 144 -30.81 13.87 1.58
CA LEU A 144 -30.11 12.83 2.36
C LEU A 144 -30.51 12.84 3.84
N LYS A 145 -30.72 14.01 4.44
CA LYS A 145 -31.14 14.14 5.84
C LYS A 145 -32.51 13.51 6.10
N SER A 146 -33.40 13.43 5.11
CA SER A 146 -34.71 12.78 5.28
C SER A 146 -34.60 11.26 5.48
N PHE A 147 -33.49 10.62 5.10
CA PHE A 147 -33.24 9.20 5.38
C PHE A 147 -32.58 8.95 6.72
N MET A 148 -31.76 9.89 7.17
CA MET A 148 -30.99 9.77 8.40
C MET A 148 -30.52 11.14 8.86
N GLU A 149 -30.78 11.45 10.12
CA GLU A 149 -30.28 12.65 10.77
C GLU A 149 -28.74 12.74 10.66
N ASP A 150 -28.25 13.92 10.28
CA ASP A 150 -26.85 14.23 9.96
C ASP A 150 -26.27 13.56 8.71
N LEU A 151 -27.08 12.84 7.91
CA LEU A 151 -26.60 12.26 6.67
C LEU A 151 -26.27 13.36 5.65
N SER A 152 -25.13 13.19 5.01
CA SER A 152 -24.65 14.05 3.94
C SER A 152 -23.80 13.24 2.99
N ALA A 153 -23.59 13.72 1.77
CA ALA A 153 -22.87 12.97 0.75
C ALA A 153 -21.40 12.68 1.12
N LYS A 154 -20.78 13.48 2.00
CA LYS A 154 -19.44 13.17 2.56
C LYS A 154 -19.41 11.86 3.36
N VAL A 155 -20.54 11.45 3.94
CA VAL A 155 -20.64 10.20 4.70
C VAL A 155 -20.50 9.00 3.78
N PHE A 156 -21.02 9.05 2.55
CA PHE A 156 -20.90 7.98 1.57
C PHE A 156 -19.44 7.67 1.23
N ARG A 157 -18.58 8.68 1.06
CA ARG A 157 -17.13 8.45 0.84
C ARG A 157 -16.48 7.75 2.03
N THR A 158 -16.87 8.10 3.26
CA THR A 158 -16.36 7.43 4.48
C THR A 158 -16.85 5.99 4.56
N TYR A 159 -18.15 5.77 4.32
CA TYR A 159 -18.77 4.45 4.28
C TYR A 159 -18.12 3.56 3.22
N ASN A 160 -18.01 4.02 1.97
CA ASN A 160 -17.44 3.28 0.85
C ASN A 160 -15.97 2.92 1.10
N ALA A 161 -15.18 3.84 1.63
CA ALA A 161 -13.79 3.57 1.99
C ALA A 161 -13.69 2.49 3.08
N SER A 162 -14.47 2.62 4.16
CA SER A 162 -14.45 1.67 5.27
C SER A 162 -14.99 0.30 4.90
N ILE A 163 -16.09 0.22 4.16
CA ILE A 163 -16.71 -1.05 3.78
C ILE A 163 -15.88 -1.80 2.73
N THR A 164 -15.19 -1.09 1.84
CA THR A 164 -14.26 -1.71 0.88
C THR A 164 -13.12 -2.43 1.60
N LEU A 165 -12.56 -1.80 2.63
CA LEU A 165 -11.51 -2.41 3.44
C LEU A 165 -12.03 -3.60 4.28
N ASP A 166 -13.17 -3.42 4.96
CA ASP A 166 -13.83 -4.48 5.75
C ASP A 166 -14.16 -5.70 4.88
N ARG A 167 -14.70 -5.47 3.68
CA ARG A 167 -15.02 -6.53 2.72
C ARG A 167 -13.76 -7.23 2.22
N TRP A 168 -12.70 -6.49 1.91
CA TRP A 168 -11.43 -7.08 1.50
C TRP A 168 -10.87 -8.06 2.54
N PHE A 169 -10.91 -7.67 3.82
CA PHE A 169 -10.48 -8.54 4.92
C PHE A 169 -11.31 -9.81 5.07
N LYS A 170 -12.61 -9.75 4.75
CA LYS A 170 -13.53 -10.89 4.83
C LYS A 170 -13.44 -11.82 3.63
N GLU A 171 -13.38 -11.27 2.42
CA GLU A 171 -13.42 -12.04 1.17
C GLU A 171 -12.05 -12.59 0.77
N LYS A 172 -10.96 -11.94 1.18
CA LYS A 172 -9.60 -12.30 0.82
C LYS A 172 -8.73 -12.43 2.07
N PRO A 173 -9.04 -13.28 3.05
CA PRO A 173 -8.27 -13.35 4.29
C PRO A 173 -6.82 -13.76 4.02
N VAL A 174 -5.88 -13.16 4.74
CA VAL A 174 -4.47 -13.57 4.74
C VAL A 174 -4.29 -14.78 5.66
N GLU A 175 -3.42 -15.73 5.29
CA GLU A 175 -3.16 -16.89 6.13
C GLU A 175 -2.63 -16.45 7.50
N PRO A 176 -3.15 -16.96 8.64
CA PRO A 176 -2.72 -16.53 9.97
C PRO A 176 -1.21 -16.68 10.21
N LYS A 177 -0.61 -17.72 9.63
CA LYS A 177 0.82 -18.04 9.72
C LYS A 177 1.73 -17.23 8.79
N SER A 178 1.15 -16.32 7.99
CA SER A 178 1.93 -15.45 7.10
C SER A 178 2.90 -14.57 7.89
N SER A 179 4.04 -14.26 7.28
CA SER A 179 5.01 -13.37 7.91
C SER A 179 4.44 -11.95 8.07
N ILE A 180 4.97 -11.18 9.03
CA ILE A 180 4.57 -9.77 9.22
C ILE A 180 4.72 -8.95 7.92
N PRO A 181 5.84 -9.05 7.16
CA PRO A 181 5.95 -8.40 5.85
C PRO A 181 4.84 -8.75 4.86
N ASP A 182 4.41 -10.01 4.81
CA ASP A 182 3.33 -10.46 3.91
C ASP A 182 1.98 -9.90 4.35
N LYS A 183 1.70 -9.90 5.66
CA LYS A 183 0.50 -9.27 6.23
C LYS A 183 0.46 -7.75 5.95
N LEU A 184 1.60 -7.07 5.98
CA LEU A 184 1.71 -5.65 5.62
C LEU A 184 1.53 -5.42 4.11
N ALA A 185 2.11 -6.26 3.26
CA ALA A 185 1.90 -6.21 1.82
C ALA A 185 0.42 -6.40 1.47
N TYR A 186 -0.23 -7.36 2.14
CA TYR A 186 -1.66 -7.60 2.06
C TYR A 186 -2.49 -6.36 2.47
N PHE A 187 -2.20 -5.77 3.63
CA PHE A 187 -2.87 -4.56 4.09
C PHE A 187 -2.68 -3.39 3.11
N ASN A 188 -1.46 -3.20 2.61
CA ASN A 188 -1.16 -2.15 1.65
C ASN A 188 -1.90 -2.35 0.33
N LYS A 189 -2.06 -3.59 -0.12
CA LYS A 189 -2.89 -3.92 -1.30
C LYS A 189 -4.35 -3.55 -1.05
N ALA A 190 -4.91 -3.95 0.09
CA ALA A 190 -6.28 -3.59 0.48
C ALA A 190 -6.51 -2.07 0.56
N ASN A 191 -5.56 -1.34 1.17
CA ASN A 191 -5.62 0.12 1.27
C ASN A 191 -5.42 0.82 -0.09
N THR A 192 -4.66 0.20 -1.01
CA THR A 192 -4.49 0.72 -2.38
C THR A 192 -5.82 0.73 -3.14
N GLU A 193 -6.64 -0.29 -2.95
CA GLU A 193 -7.97 -0.40 -3.56
C GLU A 193 -8.92 0.70 -3.05
N VAL A 194 -8.87 0.97 -1.73
CA VAL A 194 -9.58 2.11 -1.13
C VAL A 194 -9.10 3.44 -1.72
N ALA A 195 -7.79 3.59 -1.91
CA ALA A 195 -7.21 4.80 -2.50
C ALA A 195 -7.61 4.99 -3.97
N ILE A 196 -7.67 3.91 -4.75
CA ILE A 196 -8.17 3.91 -6.14
C ILE A 196 -9.63 4.36 -6.17
N LEU A 197 -10.49 3.74 -5.36
CA LEU A 197 -11.91 4.12 -5.25
C LEU A 197 -12.10 5.60 -4.90
N CYS A 198 -11.27 6.14 -4.00
CA CYS A 198 -11.35 7.53 -3.57
C CYS A 198 -10.67 8.52 -4.53
N ASN A 199 -10.08 8.04 -5.63
CA ASN A 199 -9.22 8.78 -6.55
C ASN A 199 -8.09 9.55 -5.85
N HIS A 200 -7.44 8.92 -4.86
CA HIS A 200 -6.31 9.49 -4.16
C HIS A 200 -5.02 9.22 -4.95
N GLN A 201 -4.53 10.24 -5.67
CA GLN A 201 -3.35 10.13 -6.53
C GLN A 201 -2.16 10.91 -5.93
N LYS A 202 -0.93 10.44 -6.19
CA LYS A 202 0.31 11.23 -5.99
C LYS A 202 1.06 11.39 -7.30
N SER A 203 1.73 12.53 -7.43
CA SER A 203 2.77 12.71 -8.44
C SER A 203 3.95 11.80 -8.10
N ILE A 204 4.61 11.31 -9.16
CA ILE A 204 5.84 10.55 -9.03
C ILE A 204 6.94 11.53 -8.58
N SER A 205 7.67 11.19 -7.51
CA SER A 205 8.73 12.07 -7.02
C SER A 205 9.89 12.14 -8.02
N LYS A 206 10.60 13.27 -8.06
CA LYS A 206 11.75 13.46 -8.97
C LYS A 206 12.83 12.39 -8.80
N GLY A 207 12.96 11.80 -7.60
CA GLY A 207 13.93 10.75 -7.29
C GLY A 207 13.46 9.32 -7.51
N PHE A 208 12.19 9.10 -7.88
CA PHE A 208 11.58 7.77 -7.97
C PHE A 208 12.33 6.86 -8.94
N ALA A 209 12.63 7.34 -10.14
CA ALA A 209 13.32 6.55 -11.17
C ALA A 209 14.68 6.02 -10.68
N LYS A 210 15.46 6.87 -10.01
CA LYS A 210 16.76 6.48 -9.44
C LYS A 210 16.62 5.45 -8.32
N GLN A 211 15.66 5.66 -7.41
CA GLN A 211 15.39 4.71 -6.33
C GLN A 211 14.90 3.36 -6.86
N PHE A 212 14.00 3.38 -7.85
CA PHE A 212 13.46 2.19 -8.49
C PHE A 212 14.57 1.39 -9.18
N ALA A 213 15.41 2.04 -9.99
CA ALA A 213 16.55 1.37 -10.63
C ALA A 213 17.50 0.71 -9.61
N GLN A 214 17.80 1.38 -8.50
CA GLN A 214 18.63 0.82 -7.43
C GLN A 214 17.97 -0.39 -6.74
N LEU A 215 16.65 -0.35 -6.52
CA LEU A 215 15.90 -1.47 -5.94
C LEU A 215 15.84 -2.66 -6.90
N THR A 216 15.61 -2.41 -8.19
CA THR A 216 15.59 -3.44 -9.23
C THR A 216 16.93 -4.15 -9.33
N ALA A 217 18.04 -3.39 -9.40
CA ALA A 217 19.38 -3.97 -9.43
C ALA A 217 19.67 -4.84 -8.19
N LYS A 218 19.28 -4.37 -6.99
CA LYS A 218 19.40 -5.16 -5.75
C LYS A 218 18.53 -6.41 -5.78
N SER A 219 17.31 -6.33 -6.31
CA SER A 219 16.40 -7.47 -6.44
C SER A 219 16.99 -8.54 -7.36
N GLU A 220 17.48 -8.14 -8.53
CA GLU A 220 18.12 -9.06 -9.50
C GLU A 220 19.36 -9.71 -8.92
N TYR A 221 20.24 -8.93 -8.28
CA TYR A 221 21.41 -9.46 -7.59
C TYR A 221 21.00 -10.51 -6.55
N THR A 222 20.03 -10.19 -5.69
CA THR A 222 19.55 -11.11 -4.65
C THR A 222 18.94 -12.39 -5.23
N LYS A 223 18.17 -12.28 -6.33
CA LYS A 223 17.63 -13.45 -7.04
C LYS A 223 18.74 -14.36 -7.56
N ARG A 224 19.80 -13.79 -8.16
CA ARG A 224 20.95 -14.57 -8.65
C ARG A 224 21.68 -15.29 -7.51
N ILE A 225 21.87 -14.64 -6.36
CA ILE A 225 22.43 -15.30 -5.17
C ILE A 225 21.55 -16.48 -4.75
N LEU A 226 20.23 -16.26 -4.68
CA LEU A 226 19.28 -17.29 -4.29
C LEU A 226 19.31 -18.50 -5.23
N ASP A 227 19.34 -18.26 -6.55
CA ASP A 227 19.46 -19.32 -7.55
C ASP A 227 20.77 -20.09 -7.42
N GLY A 228 21.87 -19.39 -7.16
CA GLY A 228 23.17 -20.00 -6.86
C GLY A 228 23.10 -20.89 -5.61
N LEU A 229 22.48 -20.42 -4.53
CA LEU A 229 22.31 -21.19 -3.29
C LEU A 229 21.40 -22.42 -3.49
N LEU A 230 20.33 -22.29 -4.28
CA LEU A 230 19.45 -23.41 -4.63
C LEU A 230 20.20 -24.48 -5.45
N LYS A 231 21.02 -24.06 -6.42
CA LYS A 231 21.91 -24.96 -7.18
C LYS A 231 22.95 -25.63 -6.27
N ALA A 232 23.55 -24.89 -5.34
CA ALA A 232 24.51 -25.43 -4.38
C ALA A 232 23.84 -26.46 -3.45
N LYS A 233 22.64 -26.17 -2.95
CA LYS A 233 21.83 -27.11 -2.15
C LYS A 233 21.55 -28.41 -2.90
N GLU A 234 21.26 -28.33 -4.20
CA GLU A 234 21.02 -29.53 -5.02
C GLU A 234 22.33 -30.29 -5.33
N THR A 235 23.43 -29.56 -5.53
CA THR A 235 24.76 -30.14 -5.76
C THR A 235 25.28 -30.85 -4.51
N ALA A 236 25.06 -30.30 -3.31
CA ALA A 236 25.42 -30.91 -2.03
C ALA A 236 24.66 -32.21 -1.74
N LYS A 237 23.55 -32.50 -2.43
CA LYS A 237 22.89 -33.82 -2.37
C LYS A 237 23.58 -34.85 -3.26
N ARG A 238 24.36 -34.43 -4.25
CA ARG A 238 25.01 -35.28 -5.26
C ARG A 238 26.52 -35.41 -5.05
N LYS A 239 27.17 -34.38 -4.52
CA LYS A 239 28.60 -34.26 -4.25
C LYS A 239 28.83 -33.92 -2.77
N SER A 240 30.09 -33.88 -2.32
CA SER A 240 30.43 -33.41 -0.97
C SER A 240 30.01 -31.95 -0.76
N PHE A 241 29.76 -31.60 0.51
CA PHE A 241 29.41 -30.23 0.89
C PHE A 241 30.50 -29.24 0.47
N GLU A 242 31.76 -29.57 0.69
CA GLU A 242 32.93 -28.78 0.28
C GLU A 242 32.97 -28.54 -1.23
N ALA A 243 32.66 -29.55 -2.05
CA ALA A 243 32.62 -29.39 -3.50
C ALA A 243 31.48 -28.45 -3.93
N ALA A 244 30.30 -28.56 -3.32
CA ALA A 244 29.18 -27.67 -3.60
C ALA A 244 29.44 -26.22 -3.17
N VAL A 245 30.13 -26.02 -2.04
CA VAL A 245 30.54 -24.69 -1.56
C VAL A 245 31.58 -24.07 -2.49
N LYS A 246 32.55 -24.86 -2.94
CA LYS A 246 33.57 -24.41 -3.90
C LYS A 246 32.93 -23.96 -5.22
N GLU A 247 32.08 -24.79 -5.82
CA GLU A 247 31.38 -24.46 -7.07
C GLU A 247 30.48 -23.23 -6.93
N PHE A 248 29.82 -23.04 -5.78
CA PHE A 248 29.04 -21.84 -5.52
C PHE A 248 29.91 -20.58 -5.50
N PHE A 249 31.02 -20.57 -4.76
CA PHE A 249 31.87 -19.40 -4.66
C PHE A 249 32.61 -19.10 -5.96
N GLU A 250 33.02 -20.10 -6.74
CA GLU A 250 33.59 -19.90 -8.08
C GLU A 250 32.61 -19.19 -9.02
N GLU A 251 31.33 -19.59 -8.99
CA GLU A 251 30.27 -18.93 -9.76
C GLU A 251 30.04 -17.48 -9.28
N GLN A 252 30.01 -17.25 -7.97
CA GLN A 252 29.85 -15.90 -7.40
C GLN A 252 31.03 -14.99 -7.75
N ASP A 253 32.26 -15.52 -7.65
CA ASP A 253 33.47 -14.76 -7.93
C ASP A 253 33.53 -14.41 -9.42
N ARG A 254 33.20 -15.35 -10.32
CA ARG A 254 33.12 -15.05 -11.76
C ARG A 254 32.16 -13.91 -12.05
N MET A 255 30.95 -13.95 -11.49
CA MET A 255 29.96 -12.88 -11.68
C MET A 255 30.44 -11.53 -11.14
N GLN A 256 31.11 -11.53 -9.98
CA GLN A 256 31.64 -10.31 -9.40
C GLN A 256 32.79 -9.74 -10.22
N TYR A 257 33.67 -10.57 -10.76
CA TYR A 257 34.72 -10.13 -11.68
C TYR A 257 34.14 -9.57 -12.98
N GLU A 258 33.14 -10.22 -13.59
CA GLU A 258 32.44 -9.69 -14.78
C GLU A 258 31.82 -8.31 -14.49
N TRP A 259 31.24 -8.12 -13.29
CA TRP A 259 30.70 -6.81 -12.89
C TRP A 259 31.79 -5.76 -12.67
N LEU A 260 32.89 -6.12 -11.99
CA LEU A 260 34.01 -5.23 -11.72
C LEU A 260 34.78 -4.86 -13.01
N ASP A 261 34.77 -5.70 -14.03
CA ASP A 261 35.40 -5.39 -15.31
C ASP A 261 34.67 -4.28 -16.06
N VAL A 262 33.33 -4.28 -15.99
CA VAL A 262 32.49 -3.28 -16.65
C VAL A 262 32.34 -2.00 -15.82
N TYR A 263 32.28 -2.11 -14.49
CA TYR A 263 31.89 -0.99 -13.61
C TYR A 263 32.86 -0.68 -12.47
N GLY A 264 33.86 -1.54 -12.22
CA GLY A 264 34.75 -1.43 -11.06
C GLY A 264 35.99 -0.58 -11.33
N THR A 265 36.51 0.05 -10.28
CA THR A 265 37.84 0.68 -10.30
C THR A 265 38.95 -0.37 -10.11
N GLU A 266 40.18 -0.04 -10.52
CA GLU A 266 41.34 -0.92 -10.31
C GLU A 266 41.60 -1.23 -8.82
N GLU A 267 41.27 -0.31 -7.93
CA GLU A 267 41.32 -0.53 -6.47
C GLU A 267 40.28 -1.56 -6.02
N GLN A 268 39.04 -1.47 -6.51
CA GLN A 268 37.98 -2.43 -6.18
C GLN A 268 38.28 -3.83 -6.72
N LYS A 269 38.91 -3.93 -7.90
CA LYS A 269 39.39 -5.20 -8.44
C LYS A 269 40.45 -5.83 -7.54
N LYS A 270 41.44 -5.04 -7.08
CA LYS A 270 42.49 -5.50 -6.16
C LYS A 270 41.94 -5.93 -4.80
N GLU A 271 41.04 -5.12 -4.22
CA GLU A 271 40.38 -5.45 -2.94
C GLU A 271 39.59 -6.76 -3.03
N TYR A 272 38.86 -6.96 -4.13
CA TYR A 272 38.11 -8.20 -4.33
C TYR A 272 39.02 -9.42 -4.54
N ALA A 273 40.11 -9.26 -5.28
CA ALA A 273 41.10 -10.32 -5.45
C ALA A 273 41.74 -10.75 -4.11
N GLU A 274 42.03 -9.79 -3.22
CA GLU A 274 42.52 -10.07 -1.88
C GLU A 274 41.45 -10.80 -1.03
N LEU A 275 40.18 -10.42 -1.13
CA LEU A 275 39.07 -11.11 -0.47
C LEU A 275 38.95 -12.57 -0.91
N VAL A 276 39.07 -12.86 -2.20
CA VAL A 276 39.03 -14.23 -2.74
C VAL A 276 40.23 -15.04 -2.24
N ALA A 277 41.45 -14.46 -2.29
CA ALA A 277 42.67 -15.11 -1.80
C ALA A 277 42.67 -15.42 -0.29
N ASN A 278 41.87 -14.67 0.48
CA ASN A 278 41.74 -14.85 1.93
C ASN A 278 40.52 -15.69 2.34
N ARG A 279 39.67 -16.15 1.41
CA ARG A 279 38.59 -17.11 1.74
C ARG A 279 39.17 -18.46 2.11
N GLY A 280 38.96 -18.86 3.37
CA GLY A 280 39.44 -20.14 3.92
C GLY A 280 40.53 -19.99 4.98
N LYS A 281 41.13 -18.79 5.13
CA LYS A 281 42.02 -18.49 6.26
C LYS A 281 41.16 -18.20 7.51
N PRO A 282 41.48 -18.75 8.69
CA PRO A 282 40.75 -18.44 9.91
C PRO A 282 40.81 -16.93 10.17
N LYS A 283 39.65 -16.32 10.40
CA LYS A 283 39.54 -14.89 10.68
C LYS A 283 40.26 -14.59 12.00
N VAL A 284 41.50 -14.09 11.92
CA VAL A 284 42.21 -13.59 13.09
C VAL A 284 41.42 -12.40 13.63
N ARG A 285 40.74 -12.56 14.77
CA ARG A 285 40.15 -11.44 15.48
C ARG A 285 41.31 -10.57 15.99
N SER A 286 41.67 -9.53 15.24
CA SER A 286 42.61 -8.53 15.74
C SER A 286 41.96 -7.79 16.91
N SER A 287 42.57 -7.89 18.09
CA SER A 287 42.16 -7.25 19.34
C SER A 287 42.36 -5.71 19.35
N SER A 288 42.53 -5.07 18.19
CA SER A 288 42.98 -3.68 18.06
C SER A 288 41.89 -2.63 17.85
N ASP A 289 40.60 -2.99 17.75
CA ASP A 289 39.51 -1.99 17.60
C ASP A 289 38.98 -1.38 18.91
N LYS A 290 39.54 -1.76 20.06
CA LYS A 290 39.12 -1.19 21.36
C LYS A 290 39.76 0.16 21.72
N LYS A 291 40.68 0.71 20.91
CA LYS A 291 41.45 1.92 21.29
C LYS A 291 41.22 3.20 20.48
N LYS A 292 40.42 3.20 19.41
CA LYS A 292 40.09 4.44 18.66
C LYS A 292 38.79 5.12 19.05
N ASN A 293 37.89 4.48 19.79
CA ASN A 293 36.59 5.09 20.16
C ASN A 293 36.53 5.75 21.56
N LYS A 294 37.68 6.05 22.19
CA LYS A 294 37.74 6.62 23.54
C LYS A 294 38.26 8.07 23.63
N LYS A 295 38.47 8.75 22.49
CA LYS A 295 39.02 10.13 22.47
C LYS A 295 38.13 11.20 21.81
N LYS A 296 36.82 10.94 21.62
CA LYS A 296 35.88 11.94 21.07
C LYS A 296 34.65 12.28 21.92
N THR A 297 34.56 11.82 23.17
CA THR A 297 33.44 12.17 24.05
C THR A 297 33.92 12.49 25.45
N LYS A 298 34.47 13.69 25.65
CA LYS A 298 34.52 14.39 26.96
C LYS A 298 34.89 15.88 26.80
N SER A 299 33.89 16.65 26.39
CA SER A 299 33.61 18.05 26.73
C SER A 299 32.12 18.20 26.39
N SER A 300 31.17 18.45 27.28
CA SER A 300 31.14 19.22 28.53
C SER A 300 29.89 18.80 29.32
N THR A 301 30.05 18.67 30.64
CA THR A 301 29.14 19.08 31.76
C THR A 301 27.67 19.37 31.45
N SER A 302 26.64 19.04 32.21
CA SER A 302 26.39 18.61 33.62
C SER A 302 24.86 18.34 33.69
N SER A 303 24.27 17.48 34.51
CA SER A 303 24.05 17.66 35.95
C SER A 303 23.20 16.51 36.55
N LYS A 304 23.57 16.06 37.77
CA LYS A 304 22.76 15.55 38.93
C LYS A 304 21.55 14.62 38.63
N SER A 305 21.34 13.47 39.30
CA SER A 305 21.47 13.18 40.74
C SER A 305 21.26 11.66 41.06
N LYS A 306 22.01 11.17 42.08
CA LYS A 306 21.65 10.27 43.22
C LYS A 306 20.39 9.38 43.11
N ALA A 307 20.31 8.13 43.61
CA ALA A 307 21.15 7.28 44.46
C ALA A 307 20.48 5.89 44.67
N LYS A 308 21.26 4.90 45.19
CA LYS A 308 20.86 3.73 46.04
C LYS A 308 19.96 2.65 45.40
N SER A 309 20.06 1.34 45.65
CA SER A 309 20.83 0.51 46.60
C SER A 309 20.55 -0.99 46.32
N ALA A 310 21.49 -1.86 46.70
CA ALA A 310 21.29 -3.20 47.29
C ALA A 310 20.67 -4.33 46.42
N LYS A 311 20.95 -5.63 46.57
CA LYS A 311 22.01 -6.48 47.19
C LYS A 311 21.57 -7.93 46.91
N LYS A 312 22.51 -8.86 46.62
CA LYS A 312 22.42 -10.34 46.77
C LYS A 312 21.39 -11.09 45.86
N SER A 313 21.54 -12.34 45.44
CA SER A 313 22.41 -13.48 45.78
C SER A 313 22.30 -14.58 44.71
N LYS A 314 23.46 -15.06 44.21
CA LYS A 314 24.00 -16.45 44.09
C LYS A 314 23.06 -17.71 44.07
N PRO A 315 23.57 -18.89 43.63
CA PRO A 315 23.10 -19.65 42.46
C PRO A 315 22.62 -21.08 42.78
N SER A 316 22.16 -21.85 41.78
CA SER A 316 22.19 -23.32 41.86
C SER A 316 22.27 -23.99 40.49
N LYS A 317 23.23 -24.93 40.39
CA LYS A 317 23.39 -25.99 39.39
C LYS A 317 22.41 -27.14 39.68
N ILE A 318 22.17 -28.01 38.69
CA ILE A 318 22.20 -29.51 38.71
C ILE A 318 21.55 -30.02 37.40
N LYS A 319 22.36 -30.59 36.47
CA LYS A 319 22.48 -32.04 36.08
C LYS A 319 21.20 -32.60 35.41
N SER A 320 21.20 -32.92 34.11
CA SER A 320 21.82 -34.04 33.35
C SER A 320 21.01 -35.34 33.34
N THR A 321 20.60 -35.80 32.14
CA THR A 321 20.56 -37.20 31.61
C THR A 321 19.97 -37.17 30.18
N LYS A 322 20.70 -37.57 29.11
CA LYS A 322 20.71 -38.90 28.40
C LYS A 322 19.30 -39.44 28.09
N LYS A 323 18.94 -40.00 26.92
CA LYS A 323 19.66 -40.59 25.78
C LYS A 323 18.66 -40.88 24.63
N ASN A 324 19.15 -40.84 23.39
CA ASN A 324 18.85 -41.64 22.18
C ASN A 324 17.45 -42.17 21.83
N GLY A 325 17.07 -41.92 20.57
CA GLY A 325 16.19 -42.78 19.75
C GLY A 325 16.18 -42.35 18.27
N LYS A 326 16.90 -43.08 17.40
CA LYS A 326 16.87 -42.96 15.93
C LYS A 326 15.80 -43.92 15.36
N SER A 327 15.05 -43.50 14.33
CA SER A 327 14.77 -44.27 13.09
C SER A 327 13.92 -43.43 12.11
N LYS A 328 14.47 -43.03 10.94
CA LYS A 328 14.11 -43.41 9.54
C LYS A 328 12.60 -43.29 9.21
N ASN A 329 12.15 -42.61 8.15
CA ASN A 329 12.32 -43.00 6.74
C ASN A 329 11.55 -41.98 5.85
N SER A 330 12.05 -41.65 4.64
CA SER A 330 11.33 -41.86 3.36
C SER A 330 11.90 -41.07 2.17
N LYS A 331 12.26 -41.86 1.14
CA LYS A 331 11.99 -41.74 -0.32
C LYS A 331 12.24 -40.37 -1.02
N LYS A 332 13.27 -40.28 -1.88
CA LYS A 332 13.27 -40.54 -3.35
C LYS A 332 12.26 -39.69 -4.15
N VAL A 333 12.76 -38.71 -4.90
CA VAL A 333 12.19 -38.27 -6.20
C VAL A 333 13.31 -38.04 -7.21
N LYS A 334 13.09 -38.55 -8.42
CA LYS A 334 13.98 -38.57 -9.58
C LYS A 334 13.94 -37.26 -10.39
N LYS A 335 15.11 -36.97 -10.97
CA LYS A 335 15.49 -36.18 -12.16
C LYS A 335 14.43 -35.95 -13.27
N ALA A 336 14.47 -34.75 -13.88
CA ALA A 336 14.43 -34.47 -15.34
C ALA A 336 14.69 -32.95 -15.56
N SER A 337 15.90 -32.52 -15.97
CA SER A 337 16.33 -32.17 -17.34
C SER A 337 15.68 -30.92 -17.95
N LEU A 338 16.47 -29.88 -18.25
CA LEU A 338 16.76 -29.43 -19.62
C LEU A 338 17.82 -28.30 -19.62
N LYS A 339 18.81 -28.42 -20.50
CA LYS A 339 19.74 -27.35 -20.89
C LYS A 339 19.02 -26.43 -21.88
N MET A 340 19.14 -25.12 -21.71
CA MET A 340 19.03 -24.15 -22.80
C MET A 340 20.15 -23.13 -22.64
N LYS A 341 20.93 -22.99 -23.72
CA LYS A 341 21.91 -21.93 -23.94
C LYS A 341 21.15 -20.62 -24.12
N THR A 342 21.65 -19.53 -23.54
CA THR A 342 21.31 -18.18 -24.02
C THR A 342 22.52 -17.26 -23.85
N SER A 343 23.13 -16.98 -24.99
CA SER A 343 23.91 -15.78 -25.24
C SER A 343 22.94 -14.61 -25.30
N THR A 344 23.10 -13.57 -24.47
CA THR A 344 22.38 -12.31 -24.70
C THR A 344 23.18 -11.09 -24.24
N LYS A 345 23.57 -10.28 -25.22
CA LYS A 345 23.94 -8.86 -25.07
C LYS A 345 22.88 -8.15 -24.23
N ILE A 346 23.25 -7.58 -23.10
CA ILE A 346 22.40 -6.63 -22.38
C ILE A 346 22.65 -5.24 -22.98
N LYS A 347 21.79 -4.84 -23.91
CA LYS A 347 21.56 -3.43 -24.23
C LYS A 347 21.05 -2.74 -22.97
N LYS A 348 21.42 -1.47 -22.76
CA LYS A 348 20.75 -0.56 -21.80
C LYS A 348 19.29 -0.40 -22.23
N GLU A 349 18.43 -1.33 -21.84
CA GLU A 349 17.00 -1.10 -21.87
C GLU A 349 16.63 -0.37 -20.58
N ALA A 350 15.98 0.79 -20.74
CA ALA A 350 15.35 1.48 -19.65
C ALA A 350 14.38 0.48 -18.99
N ALA A 351 14.63 0.13 -17.72
CA ALA A 351 13.68 -0.63 -16.95
C ALA A 351 12.31 0.05 -17.09
N ASP A 352 11.29 -0.69 -17.51
CA ASP A 352 9.91 -0.20 -17.63
C ASP A 352 9.51 0.48 -16.32
N ILE A 353 9.64 1.81 -16.29
CA ILE A 353 9.11 2.63 -15.22
C ILE A 353 7.60 2.61 -15.44
N PRO A 354 6.79 2.15 -14.47
CA PRO A 354 5.34 2.21 -14.61
C PRO A 354 4.94 3.65 -14.94
N ASN A 355 4.44 3.83 -16.16
CA ASN A 355 4.11 5.15 -16.68
C ASN A 355 2.78 5.59 -16.06
N GLY A 356 2.79 6.74 -15.35
CA GLY A 356 1.58 7.41 -14.88
C GLY A 356 1.09 7.01 -13.48
N LYS A 357 1.27 7.95 -12.54
CA LYS A 357 0.54 8.15 -11.26
C LYS A 357 0.40 6.94 -10.31
N THR A 358 0.82 7.12 -9.06
CA THR A 358 0.68 6.09 -8.01
C THR A 358 -0.44 6.44 -7.02
N SER A 359 -1.10 5.41 -6.48
CA SER A 359 -2.15 5.58 -5.46
C SER A 359 -1.58 6.10 -4.14
N ALA A 360 -2.23 7.11 -3.57
CA ALA A 360 -1.81 7.79 -2.35
C ALA A 360 -2.30 7.06 -1.09
N ASN A 361 -1.56 6.06 -0.62
CA ASN A 361 -1.98 5.24 0.53
C ASN A 361 -1.99 6.00 1.88
N ASN A 362 -1.35 7.18 1.97
CA ASN A 362 -1.24 7.94 3.22
C ASN A 362 -2.39 8.93 3.47
N ALA A 363 -3.26 9.20 2.48
CA ALA A 363 -4.38 10.13 2.69
C ALA A 363 -5.42 9.56 3.70
N SER A 364 -5.46 8.24 3.85
CA SER A 364 -6.28 7.52 4.83
C SER A 364 -5.54 7.23 6.16
N LYS A 365 -4.22 7.41 6.20
CA LYS A 365 -3.38 7.15 7.38
C LYS A 365 -3.07 8.45 8.11
N LYS A 366 -4.02 8.91 8.94
CA LYS A 366 -3.73 9.92 9.97
C LYS A 366 -3.95 9.31 11.36
N LEU A 367 -3.10 8.35 11.72
CA LEU A 367 -2.96 7.88 13.09
C LEU A 367 -1.57 8.26 13.57
N LEU A 368 -1.50 9.17 14.54
CA LEU A 368 -0.24 9.48 15.23
C LEU A 368 -0.03 8.43 16.33
N SER A 369 1.15 7.82 16.30
CA SER A 369 1.69 6.95 17.32
C SER A 369 1.88 7.70 18.65
N LYS A 370 0.90 7.65 19.55
CA LYS A 370 1.16 7.74 21.00
C LYS A 370 0.24 6.76 21.74
N ARG A 371 0.89 5.81 22.44
CA ARG A 371 0.31 4.80 23.34
C ARG A 371 -0.88 5.37 24.16
N PRO A 372 -2.10 4.84 24.01
CA PRO A 372 -3.06 4.89 25.11
C PRO A 372 -2.61 3.91 26.21
N ARG A 373 -2.87 4.24 27.48
CA ARG A 373 -2.60 3.35 28.62
C ARG A 373 -3.29 2.01 28.38
N ALA A 374 -2.50 0.95 28.47
CA ALA A 374 -2.88 -0.42 28.18
C ALA A 374 -4.00 -0.90 29.11
N VAL A 375 -5.14 -1.29 28.53
CA VAL A 375 -5.84 -2.49 28.98
C VAL A 375 -5.13 -3.62 28.25
N LYS A 376 -4.39 -4.47 28.96
CA LYS A 376 -3.72 -5.65 28.38
C LYS A 376 -4.80 -6.58 27.83
N LYS A 377 -5.09 -6.49 26.52
CA LYS A 377 -5.44 -7.69 25.75
C LYS A 377 -4.12 -8.35 25.39
N GLU A 378 -4.01 -9.64 25.63
CA GLU A 378 -2.85 -10.43 25.19
C GLU A 378 -2.71 -10.25 23.67
N GLU A 379 -1.63 -9.58 23.24
CA GLU A 379 -1.20 -9.59 21.85
C GLU A 379 -0.75 -11.03 21.56
N SER A 380 -1.50 -11.72 20.69
CA SER A 380 -1.12 -13.05 20.24
C SER A 380 0.13 -12.94 19.35
N GLU A 381 0.97 -13.99 19.30
CA GLU A 381 2.16 -13.99 18.41
C GLU A 381 1.78 -13.84 16.91
N ASP A 382 0.50 -13.99 16.58
CA ASP A 382 -0.06 -13.84 15.25
C ASP A 382 -0.52 -12.38 14.92
N ASP A 383 -0.53 -11.47 15.90
CA ASP A 383 -1.00 -10.09 15.70
C ASP A 383 0.05 -9.20 15.01
N VAL A 384 -0.41 -8.39 14.04
CA VAL A 384 0.44 -7.38 13.40
C VAL A 384 0.63 -6.21 14.37
N PRO A 385 1.86 -5.81 14.72
CA PRO A 385 2.09 -4.67 15.60
C PRO A 385 1.45 -3.41 15.03
N LEU A 386 0.66 -2.68 15.84
CA LEU A 386 0.01 -1.44 15.40
C LEU A 386 1.00 -0.38 14.90
N SER A 387 2.26 -0.43 15.33
CA SER A 387 3.33 0.44 14.85
C SER A 387 3.80 0.15 13.42
N ALA A 388 3.46 -1.03 12.88
CA ALA A 388 3.88 -1.45 11.55
C ALA A 388 2.86 -1.08 10.45
N LEU A 389 1.60 -0.81 10.83
CA LEU A 389 0.52 -0.33 9.96
C LEU A 389 0.60 1.19 9.76
#